data_AF-A0AB36HX08-F1
#
_entry.id   AF-A0AB36HX08-F1
#
_cell.length_a   1.000
_cell.length_b   1.000
_cell.length_c   1.000
_cell.angle_alpha   90.00
_cell.angle_beta   90.00
_cell.angle_gamma   90.00
#
_symmetry.space_group_name_H-M   'P 1'
#
loop_
_entity.id
_entity.type
_entity.pdbx_description
1 polymer ?
#
loop_
_entity_poly.entity_id
_entity_poly.type
_entity_poly.pdbx_seq_one_letter_code
_entity_poly.pdbx_strand_id
1 'polypeptide(L)'
;MPLLADKTALKANNHVPYVVCRGRWPKDLLHISPIGNHPGLWRSPIKNLHRTLLAVPLLGLMAMPAFAQSADMKSPEEMKDMEPDALRDGIENRHPSAYYILAAKQFNAGERDDAVFWFYTGQLRYRTLLGCKPDLAPDQDPALFASLNETVGRPLNGYAFGDVDELSSTIEDVLEWDAAHANGYVAKAECEQVITAERAGLDELREMIVAKADEIRKQREENGLENR
;
A
#
# COMPACT_ATOMS: atom_id res chain seq x y z
N MET A 1 -21.02 63.87 -1.07
CA MET A 1 -21.31 62.75 -1.99
C MET A 1 -20.29 61.64 -1.75
N PRO A 2 -20.68 60.36 -1.87
CA PRO A 2 -20.31 59.34 -0.87
C PRO A 2 -19.58 58.08 -1.41
N LEU A 3 -19.05 57.26 -0.47
CA LEU A 3 -19.05 55.78 -0.37
C LEU A 3 -18.47 54.84 -1.47
N LEU A 4 -17.69 53.85 -0.98
CA LEU A 4 -17.59 52.39 -1.34
C LEU A 4 -16.28 51.82 -1.94
N ALA A 5 -15.58 51.05 -1.10
CA ALA A 5 -15.22 49.61 -1.18
C ALA A 5 -14.61 48.94 -2.44
N ASP A 6 -13.44 48.32 -2.18
CA ASP A 6 -13.05 46.90 -2.40
C ASP A 6 -12.81 46.30 -3.81
N LYS A 7 -11.94 45.25 -3.82
CA LYS A 7 -11.49 44.29 -4.87
C LYS A 7 -10.21 44.74 -5.59
N THR A 8 -9.12 43.97 -5.77
CA THR A 8 -8.93 42.55 -6.16
C THR A 8 -7.39 42.30 -6.09
N ALA A 9 -6.87 41.31 -5.36
CA ALA A 9 -6.41 39.99 -5.80
C ALA A 9 -5.09 39.88 -6.62
N LEU A 10 -4.32 38.83 -6.25
CA LEU A 10 -3.38 38.01 -7.04
C LEU A 10 -1.91 38.45 -7.22
N LYS A 11 -1.01 37.77 -6.49
CA LYS A 11 -0.07 36.72 -6.98
C LYS A 11 0.86 36.32 -5.81
N ALA A 12 0.68 35.14 -5.21
CA ALA A 12 1.21 33.85 -5.65
C ALA A 12 2.75 33.77 -5.57
N ASN A 13 3.26 33.24 -4.45
CA ASN A 13 4.26 32.17 -4.46
C ASN A 13 4.49 31.67 -3.04
N ASN A 14 3.98 30.49 -2.70
CA ASN A 14 4.44 29.73 -1.55
C ASN A 14 4.60 28.26 -1.98
N HIS A 15 5.85 27.82 -1.97
CA HIS A 15 6.25 26.42 -1.86
C HIS A 15 5.42 25.74 -0.77
N VAL A 16 4.74 24.64 -1.10
CA VAL A 16 4.13 23.74 -0.12
C VAL A 16 4.90 22.43 -0.17
N PRO A 17 5.51 21.97 0.94
CA PRO A 17 6.19 20.70 0.99
C PRO A 17 5.18 19.54 0.92
N TYR A 18 5.51 18.52 0.13
CA TYR A 18 4.80 17.25 0.11
C TYR A 18 4.90 16.60 1.49
N VAL A 19 3.82 16.65 2.28
CA VAL A 19 3.66 15.79 3.45
C VAL A 19 3.11 14.47 2.94
N VAL A 20 3.98 13.48 2.80
CA VAL A 20 3.58 12.08 2.69
C VAL A 20 2.82 11.76 3.99
N CYS A 21 1.49 11.66 3.91
CA CYS A 21 0.68 11.21 5.04
C CYS A 21 1.09 9.78 5.40
N ARG A 22 1.99 9.65 6.39
CA ARG A 22 2.38 8.37 6.98
C ARG A 22 1.14 7.69 7.56
N GLY A 23 0.91 6.44 7.18
CA GLY A 23 0.26 5.45 8.06
C GLY A 23 -1.27 5.37 8.09
N ARG A 24 -2.01 5.91 7.11
CA ARG A 24 -3.45 5.57 6.98
C ARG A 24 -3.78 5.22 5.53
N TRP A 25 -4.44 4.09 5.33
CA TRP A 25 -5.11 3.82 4.06
C TRP A 25 -6.15 4.92 3.86
N PRO A 26 -6.30 5.45 2.64
CA PRO A 26 -7.26 6.53 2.39
C PRO A 26 -8.66 6.05 2.76
N LYS A 27 -9.22 6.63 3.82
CA LYS A 27 -10.62 6.40 4.24
C LYS A 27 -11.62 7.06 3.29
N ASP A 28 -11.09 7.89 2.39
CA ASP A 28 -11.83 8.72 1.45
C ASP A 28 -11.50 8.31 0.01
N LEU A 29 -11.41 7.01 -0.28
CA LEU A 29 -11.26 6.49 -1.66
C LEU A 29 -12.43 6.89 -2.59
N LEU A 30 -13.50 7.41 -2.01
CA LEU A 30 -14.66 8.02 -2.65
C LEU A 30 -14.39 9.42 -3.23
N HIS A 31 -13.26 10.05 -2.88
CA HIS A 31 -12.84 11.36 -3.39
C HIS A 31 -11.45 11.29 -4.03
N ILE A 32 -11.37 10.82 -5.28
CA ILE A 32 -10.16 11.02 -6.09
C ILE A 32 -10.26 12.36 -6.84
N SER A 33 -9.92 13.45 -6.11
CA SER A 33 -9.17 14.68 -6.51
C SER A 33 -9.57 15.92 -5.70
N PRO A 34 -8.69 16.94 -5.48
CA PRO A 34 -7.37 16.89 -4.85
C PRO A 34 -7.30 17.79 -3.57
N ILE A 35 -6.22 17.61 -2.77
CA ILE A 35 -5.69 18.53 -1.73
C ILE A 35 -6.25 18.38 -0.29
N GLY A 36 -5.31 18.27 0.67
CA GLY A 36 -5.47 18.71 2.08
C GLY A 36 -5.32 17.59 3.12
N ASN A 37 -4.12 17.24 3.59
CA ASN A 37 -3.38 17.85 4.71
C ASN A 37 -4.02 17.60 6.10
N HIS A 38 -3.33 16.92 7.02
CA HIS A 38 -3.02 17.39 8.39
C HIS A 38 -2.14 16.39 9.18
N PRO A 39 -1.19 16.86 10.02
CA PRO A 39 -0.21 16.02 10.70
C PRO A 39 -0.54 15.79 12.19
N GLY A 40 -0.25 14.59 12.69
CA GLY A 40 -0.28 14.25 14.11
C GLY A 40 0.99 13.52 14.52
N LEU A 41 1.91 14.23 15.17
CA LEU A 41 3.06 13.65 15.87
C LEU A 41 2.59 12.88 17.11
N TRP A 42 3.12 11.69 17.32
CA TRP A 42 3.19 11.10 18.66
C TRP A 42 4.54 10.42 18.87
N ARG A 43 5.27 10.90 19.88
CA ARG A 43 6.41 10.20 20.49
C ARG A 43 5.85 9.39 21.66
N SER A 44 6.32 8.15 21.85
CA SER A 44 6.27 7.50 23.16
C SER A 44 7.61 6.81 23.47
N PRO A 45 8.10 6.91 24.72
CA PRO A 45 9.35 6.30 25.17
C PRO A 45 9.07 5.08 26.05
N ILE A 46 9.73 3.94 25.85
CA ILE A 46 9.80 2.92 26.90
C ILE A 46 11.22 2.33 26.99
N LYS A 47 11.66 2.26 28.24
CA LYS A 47 12.97 1.90 28.76
C LYS A 47 13.07 0.37 28.92
N ASN A 48 14.31 -0.11 28.84
CA ASN A 48 14.86 -1.42 29.17
C ASN A 48 14.04 -2.33 30.12
N LEU A 49 14.02 -3.63 29.80
CA LEU A 49 13.99 -4.68 30.82
C LEU A 49 14.83 -5.90 30.38
N HIS A 50 15.94 -6.12 31.10
CA HIS A 50 16.71 -7.36 31.05
C HIS A 50 15.94 -8.48 31.74
N ARG A 51 15.97 -9.71 31.19
CA ARG A 51 15.83 -10.94 31.98
C ARG A 51 16.33 -12.21 31.25
N THR A 52 17.50 -12.64 31.72
CA THR A 52 17.93 -14.01 32.05
C THR A 52 17.62 -15.18 31.11
N LEU A 53 18.71 -15.74 30.56
CA LEU A 53 18.83 -17.01 29.86
C LEU A 53 18.57 -18.21 30.79
N LEU A 54 17.80 -19.19 30.31
CA LEU A 54 17.81 -20.57 30.78
C LEU A 54 17.85 -21.50 29.55
N ALA A 55 18.93 -22.25 29.42
CA ALA A 55 19.15 -23.22 28.35
C ALA A 55 18.54 -24.58 28.71
N VAL A 56 17.80 -25.18 27.78
CA VAL A 56 17.35 -26.58 27.82
C VAL A 56 17.82 -27.25 26.52
N PRO A 57 18.46 -28.42 26.56
CA PRO A 57 18.89 -29.12 25.35
C PRO A 57 17.71 -29.96 24.80
N LEU A 58 17.33 -29.75 23.54
CA LEU A 58 16.38 -30.59 22.83
C LEU A 58 17.06 -31.27 21.64
N LEU A 59 16.84 -32.58 21.53
CA LEU A 59 17.27 -33.47 20.46
C LEU A 59 16.99 -32.88 19.07
N GLY A 60 18.01 -32.88 18.22
CA GLY A 60 17.95 -32.36 16.86
C GLY A 60 17.23 -33.27 15.87
N LEU A 61 16.03 -32.85 15.46
CA LEU A 61 15.71 -32.84 14.03
C LEU A 61 16.39 -31.59 13.47
N MET A 62 17.41 -31.75 12.61
CA MET A 62 17.87 -30.61 11.80
C MET A 62 16.74 -30.27 10.82
N ALA A 63 15.83 -29.39 11.23
CA ALA A 63 15.12 -28.54 10.30
C ALA A 63 16.20 -27.81 9.52
N MET A 64 16.34 -28.13 8.23
CA MET A 64 17.17 -27.30 7.37
C MET A 64 16.68 -25.86 7.56
N PRO A 65 17.55 -24.90 7.90
CA PRO A 65 17.12 -23.52 7.91
C PRO A 65 16.60 -23.28 6.50
N ALA A 66 15.31 -22.94 6.37
CA ALA A 66 14.80 -22.37 5.14
C ALA A 66 15.77 -21.23 4.84
N PHE A 67 16.60 -21.41 3.80
CA PHE A 67 17.52 -20.38 3.37
C PHE A 67 16.63 -19.14 3.19
N ALA A 68 16.83 -18.14 4.04
CA ALA A 68 16.21 -16.84 3.83
C ALA A 68 16.72 -16.41 2.45
N GLN A 69 15.86 -16.55 1.44
CA GLN A 69 16.20 -16.21 0.08
C GLN A 69 16.43 -14.70 0.11
N SER A 70 17.65 -14.29 -0.21
CA SER A 70 18.02 -12.87 -0.16
C SER A 70 17.10 -12.07 -1.07
N ALA A 71 16.78 -10.85 -0.68
CA ALA A 71 16.01 -9.93 -1.51
C ALA A 71 16.53 -9.94 -2.95
N ASP A 72 15.63 -10.14 -3.92
CA ASP A 72 15.93 -10.05 -5.34
C ASP A 72 16.17 -8.58 -5.68
N MET A 73 17.38 -8.27 -6.14
CA MET A 73 17.87 -6.89 -6.35
C MET A 73 17.57 -6.35 -7.76
N LYS A 74 16.78 -7.06 -8.57
CA LYS A 74 16.36 -6.56 -9.89
C LYS A 74 15.68 -5.20 -9.78
N SER A 75 16.05 -4.28 -10.66
CA SER A 75 15.47 -2.95 -10.69
C SER A 75 14.02 -2.98 -11.22
N PRO A 76 13.19 -1.97 -10.90
CA PRO A 76 11.86 -1.82 -11.49
C PRO A 76 11.87 -1.85 -13.02
N GLU A 77 12.91 -1.28 -13.65
CA GLU A 77 13.10 -1.28 -15.09
C GLU A 77 13.36 -2.68 -15.63
N GLU A 78 14.22 -3.46 -14.98
CA GLU A 78 14.48 -4.86 -15.38
C GLU A 78 13.22 -5.73 -15.23
N MET A 79 12.44 -5.52 -14.17
CA MET A 79 11.22 -6.26 -13.92
C MET A 79 10.11 -5.95 -14.93
N LYS A 80 10.09 -4.76 -15.51
CA LYS A 80 9.07 -4.35 -16.48
C LYS A 80 9.04 -5.26 -17.72
N ASP A 81 10.19 -5.77 -18.12
CA ASP A 81 10.35 -6.59 -19.31
C ASP A 81 10.15 -8.09 -19.05
N MET A 82 9.95 -8.49 -17.78
CA MET A 82 9.66 -9.88 -17.41
C MET A 82 8.23 -10.28 -17.75
N GLU A 83 8.03 -11.56 -18.08
CA GLU A 83 6.69 -12.16 -18.22
C GLU A 83 5.98 -12.26 -16.86
N PRO A 84 4.63 -12.22 -16.82
CA PRO A 84 3.86 -12.29 -15.57
C PRO A 84 4.22 -13.47 -14.65
N ASP A 85 4.37 -14.67 -15.21
CA ASP A 85 4.73 -15.86 -14.42
C ASP A 85 6.13 -15.74 -13.81
N ALA A 86 7.08 -15.16 -14.55
CA ALA A 86 8.42 -14.91 -14.05
C ALA A 86 8.42 -13.83 -12.95
N LEU A 87 7.52 -12.84 -13.04
CA LEU A 87 7.31 -11.83 -11.99
C LEU A 87 6.64 -12.38 -10.75
N ARG A 88 5.81 -13.41 -10.90
CA ARG A 88 5.11 -14.07 -9.78
C ARG A 88 6.03 -15.02 -9.03
N ASP A 89 6.93 -15.72 -9.72
CA ASP A 89 7.83 -16.70 -9.11
C ASP A 89 8.80 -16.07 -8.10
N GLY A 90 8.58 -16.25 -6.80
CA GLY A 90 9.41 -15.67 -5.74
C GLY A 90 9.18 -14.18 -5.49
N ILE A 91 7.99 -13.66 -5.84
CA ILE A 91 7.61 -12.25 -5.70
C ILE A 91 7.73 -11.73 -4.24
N GLU A 92 7.65 -12.62 -3.25
CA GLU A 92 7.84 -12.36 -1.82
C GLU A 92 9.18 -11.71 -1.50
N ASN A 93 10.20 -12.03 -2.31
CA ASN A 93 11.57 -11.56 -2.14
C ASN A 93 11.89 -10.33 -3.00
N ARG A 94 10.95 -9.88 -3.84
CA ARG A 94 11.18 -8.77 -4.78
C ARG A 94 10.83 -7.42 -4.18
N HIS A 95 11.40 -6.39 -4.79
CA HIS A 95 10.98 -5.02 -4.54
C HIS A 95 9.45 -4.87 -4.73
N PRO A 96 8.72 -4.14 -3.86
CA PRO A 96 7.26 -4.03 -3.94
C PRO A 96 6.69 -3.48 -5.26
N SER A 97 7.50 -2.83 -6.09
CA SER A 97 7.08 -2.44 -7.46
C SER A 97 6.77 -3.64 -8.36
N ALA A 98 7.34 -4.83 -8.10
CA ALA A 98 7.07 -6.05 -8.86
C ALA A 98 5.58 -6.39 -8.90
N TYR A 99 4.89 -6.22 -7.76
CA TYR A 99 3.46 -6.45 -7.60
C TYR A 99 2.62 -5.49 -8.46
N TYR A 100 3.02 -4.22 -8.55
CA TYR A 100 2.36 -3.24 -9.40
C TYR A 100 2.59 -3.52 -10.89
N ILE A 101 3.79 -3.95 -11.25
CA ILE A 101 4.11 -4.33 -12.63
C ILE A 101 3.28 -5.55 -13.04
N LEU A 102 3.18 -6.56 -12.16
CA LEU A 102 2.34 -7.74 -12.37
C LEU A 102 0.86 -7.34 -12.52
N ALA A 103 0.34 -6.56 -11.57
CA ALA A 103 -1.04 -6.07 -11.62
C ALA A 103 -1.33 -5.30 -12.92
N ALA A 104 -0.45 -4.39 -13.33
CA ALA A 104 -0.62 -3.65 -14.58
C ALA A 104 -0.64 -4.57 -15.81
N LYS A 105 0.24 -5.59 -15.86
CA LYS A 105 0.27 -6.56 -16.97
C LYS A 105 -1.02 -7.37 -17.03
N GLN A 106 -1.47 -7.92 -15.91
CA GLN A 106 -2.70 -8.71 -15.84
C GLN A 106 -3.94 -7.88 -16.15
N PHE A 107 -4.01 -6.65 -15.64
CA PHE A 107 -5.12 -5.75 -15.92
C PHE A 107 -5.25 -5.46 -17.42
N ASN A 108 -4.11 -5.25 -18.10
CA ASN A 108 -4.06 -5.03 -19.55
C ASN A 108 -4.34 -6.30 -20.36
N ALA A 109 -4.07 -7.48 -19.80
CA ALA A 109 -4.39 -8.77 -20.41
C ALA A 109 -5.88 -9.18 -20.22
N GLY A 110 -6.63 -8.45 -19.38
CA GLY A 110 -8.03 -8.74 -19.08
C GLY A 110 -8.23 -9.59 -17.82
N GLU A 111 -7.16 -10.01 -17.15
CA GLU A 111 -7.15 -10.72 -15.87
C GLU A 111 -7.34 -9.74 -14.70
N ARG A 112 -8.46 -9.00 -14.72
CA ARG A 112 -8.61 -7.80 -13.89
C ARG A 112 -8.80 -8.09 -12.40
N ASP A 113 -9.49 -9.16 -12.02
CA ASP A 113 -9.69 -9.50 -10.60
C ASP A 113 -8.36 -9.94 -9.96
N ASP A 114 -7.59 -10.80 -10.65
CA ASP A 114 -6.21 -11.16 -10.26
C ASP A 114 -5.31 -9.90 -10.14
N ALA A 115 -5.45 -8.96 -11.07
CA ALA A 115 -4.70 -7.71 -11.02
C ALA A 115 -5.04 -6.87 -9.79
N VAL A 116 -6.32 -6.83 -9.36
CA VAL A 116 -6.73 -6.13 -8.13
C VAL A 116 -6.07 -6.77 -6.91
N PHE A 117 -6.05 -8.10 -6.83
CA PHE A 117 -5.36 -8.82 -5.77
C PHE A 117 -3.89 -8.39 -5.68
N TRP A 118 -3.13 -8.52 -6.77
CA TRP A 118 -1.70 -8.18 -6.76
C TRP A 118 -1.43 -6.70 -6.51
N PHE A 119 -2.33 -5.81 -6.97
CA PHE A 119 -2.24 -4.38 -6.68
C PHE A 119 -2.36 -4.09 -5.17
N TYR A 120 -3.36 -4.67 -4.49
CA TYR A 120 -3.53 -4.47 -3.04
C TYR A 120 -2.43 -5.17 -2.23
N THR A 121 -1.95 -6.35 -2.65
CA THR A 121 -0.75 -6.97 -2.07
C THR A 121 0.47 -6.05 -2.22
N GLY A 122 0.68 -5.50 -3.41
CA GLY A 122 1.75 -4.57 -3.70
C GLY A 122 1.68 -3.32 -2.85
N GLN A 123 0.50 -2.71 -2.72
CA GLN A 123 0.29 -1.57 -1.83
C GLN A 123 0.67 -1.90 -0.38
N LEU A 124 0.22 -3.03 0.16
CA LEU A 124 0.56 -3.44 1.53
C LEU A 124 2.08 -3.58 1.73
N ARG A 125 2.76 -4.29 0.82
CA ARG A 125 4.22 -4.49 0.87
C ARG A 125 5.00 -3.18 0.68
N TYR A 126 4.55 -2.29 -0.21
CA TYR A 126 5.22 -1.01 -0.47
C TYR A 126 5.06 -0.06 0.72
N ARG A 127 3.86 0.05 1.28
CA ARG A 127 3.62 0.86 2.48
C ARG A 127 4.44 0.36 3.67
N THR A 128 4.58 -0.96 3.80
CA THR A 128 5.49 -1.58 4.78
C THR A 128 6.94 -1.14 4.56
N LEU A 129 7.45 -1.19 3.32
CA LEU A 129 8.80 -0.69 2.98
C LEU A 129 9.01 0.77 3.42
N LEU A 130 8.07 1.65 3.07
CA LEU A 130 8.16 3.08 3.41
C LEU A 130 8.07 3.34 4.92
N GLY A 131 7.22 2.59 5.63
CA GLY A 131 7.09 2.69 7.08
C GLY A 131 8.34 2.19 7.81
N CYS A 132 8.97 1.14 7.29
CA CYS A 132 10.20 0.56 7.84
C CYS A 132 11.45 1.38 7.56
N LYS A 133 11.49 2.09 6.43
CA LYS A 133 12.63 2.91 6.01
C LYS A 133 12.19 4.37 5.87
N PRO A 134 11.88 5.07 6.99
CA PRO A 134 11.28 6.40 6.95
C PRO A 134 12.22 7.50 6.42
N ASP A 135 13.52 7.21 6.30
CA ASP A 135 14.56 8.14 5.88
C ASP A 135 14.94 8.00 4.39
N LEU A 136 14.18 7.20 3.61
CA LEU A 136 14.36 7.12 2.16
C LEU A 136 14.22 8.51 1.52
N ALA A 137 15.09 8.80 0.56
CA ALA A 137 15.05 10.07 -0.16
C ALA A 137 13.70 10.24 -0.89
N PRO A 138 13.08 11.43 -0.86
CA PRO A 138 11.75 11.64 -1.42
C PRO A 138 11.61 11.33 -2.92
N ASP A 139 12.71 11.42 -3.68
CA ASP A 139 12.78 11.18 -5.12
C ASP A 139 13.05 9.71 -5.50
N GLN A 140 13.10 8.81 -4.50
CA GLN A 140 13.26 7.37 -4.69
C GLN A 140 11.92 6.64 -4.53
N ASP A 141 11.88 5.62 -3.66
CA ASP A 141 10.70 4.82 -3.34
C ASP A 141 9.42 5.61 -3.03
N PRO A 142 9.44 6.73 -2.28
CA PRO A 142 8.25 7.53 -2.08
C PRO A 142 7.67 8.09 -3.39
N ALA A 143 8.51 8.59 -4.29
CA ALA A 143 8.09 9.09 -5.60
C ALA A 143 7.62 7.96 -6.52
N LEU A 144 8.30 6.81 -6.51
CA LEU A 144 7.91 5.64 -7.28
C LEU A 144 6.56 5.10 -6.81
N PHE A 145 6.35 4.95 -5.50
CA PHE A 145 5.05 4.56 -4.92
C PHE A 145 3.93 5.51 -5.35
N ALA A 146 4.16 6.83 -5.26
CA ALA A 146 3.18 7.82 -5.68
C ALA A 146 2.84 7.70 -7.18
N SER A 147 3.86 7.55 -8.03
CA SER A 147 3.69 7.37 -9.48
C SER A 147 2.92 6.09 -9.83
N LEU A 148 3.23 4.98 -9.15
CA LEU A 148 2.54 3.70 -9.37
C LEU A 148 1.07 3.75 -8.93
N ASN A 149 0.76 4.38 -7.79
CA ASN A 149 -0.64 4.55 -7.36
C ASN A 149 -1.43 5.40 -8.35
N GLU A 150 -0.81 6.43 -8.91
CA GLU A 150 -1.46 7.28 -9.89
C GLU A 150 -1.68 6.58 -11.23
N THR A 151 -0.67 5.89 -11.75
CA THR A 151 -0.68 5.34 -13.11
C THR A 151 -1.30 3.94 -13.19
N VAL A 152 -1.08 3.10 -12.18
CA VAL A 152 -1.61 1.73 -12.09
C VAL A 152 -2.83 1.71 -11.19
N GLY A 153 -2.73 2.31 -10.00
CA GLY A 153 -3.78 2.23 -8.99
C GLY A 153 -5.08 2.94 -9.37
N ARG A 154 -5.03 4.11 -10.02
CA ARG A 154 -6.23 4.85 -10.42
C ARG A 154 -7.18 4.03 -11.32
N PRO A 155 -6.75 3.47 -12.47
CA PRO A 155 -7.65 2.66 -13.30
C PRO A 155 -8.08 1.36 -12.61
N LEU A 156 -7.18 0.68 -11.89
CA LEU A 156 -7.50 -0.55 -11.14
C LEU A 156 -8.55 -0.31 -10.06
N ASN A 157 -8.43 0.76 -9.27
CA ASN A 157 -9.44 1.13 -8.28
C ASN A 157 -10.78 1.50 -8.95
N GLY A 158 -10.75 2.16 -10.10
CA GLY A 158 -11.97 2.45 -10.87
C GLY A 158 -12.76 1.18 -11.21
N TYR A 159 -12.06 0.11 -11.61
CA TYR A 159 -12.61 -1.22 -11.83
C TYR A 159 -13.03 -1.92 -10.53
N ALA A 160 -12.12 -1.98 -9.55
CA ALA A 160 -12.32 -2.73 -8.31
C ALA A 160 -13.54 -2.26 -7.53
N PHE A 161 -13.70 -0.94 -7.37
CA PHE A 161 -14.86 -0.36 -6.70
C PHE A 161 -16.18 -0.54 -7.48
N GLY A 162 -16.13 -1.04 -8.71
CA GLY A 162 -17.33 -1.47 -9.45
C GLY A 162 -18.04 -2.64 -8.78
N ASP A 163 -17.29 -3.49 -8.08
CA ASP A 163 -17.83 -4.59 -7.28
C ASP A 163 -17.27 -4.50 -5.86
N VAL A 164 -18.06 -3.85 -4.99
CA VAL A 164 -17.67 -3.56 -3.62
C VAL A 164 -17.55 -4.83 -2.78
N ASP A 165 -18.37 -5.84 -3.08
CA ASP A 165 -18.38 -7.09 -2.33
C ASP A 165 -17.13 -7.91 -2.70
N GLU A 166 -16.85 -8.04 -4.00
CA GLU A 166 -15.64 -8.71 -4.50
C GLU A 166 -14.36 -8.00 -4.03
N LEU A 167 -14.34 -6.66 -4.04
CA LEU A 167 -13.20 -5.90 -3.52
C LEU A 167 -12.97 -6.18 -2.04
N SER A 168 -14.03 -6.28 -1.24
CA SER A 168 -13.90 -6.59 0.19
C SER A 168 -13.33 -8.00 0.41
N SER A 169 -13.77 -8.99 -0.37
CA SER A 169 -13.24 -10.35 -0.36
C SER A 169 -11.77 -10.38 -0.79
N THR A 170 -11.43 -9.67 -1.88
CA THR A 170 -10.05 -9.59 -2.37
C THR A 170 -9.11 -9.02 -1.31
N ILE A 171 -9.53 -8.00 -0.56
CA ILE A 171 -8.70 -7.43 0.51
C ILE A 171 -8.50 -8.43 1.66
N GLU A 172 -9.52 -9.22 2.00
CA GLU A 172 -9.38 -10.31 2.95
C GLU A 172 -8.36 -11.35 2.47
N ASP A 173 -8.45 -11.79 1.21
CA ASP A 173 -7.49 -12.72 0.61
C ASP A 173 -6.06 -12.16 0.61
N VAL A 174 -5.89 -10.86 0.38
CA VAL A 174 -4.57 -10.20 0.48
C VAL A 174 -4.00 -10.29 1.89
N LEU A 175 -4.83 -10.08 2.92
CA LEU A 175 -4.41 -10.16 4.32
C LEU A 175 -4.04 -11.60 4.71
N GLU A 176 -4.79 -12.58 4.24
CA GLU A 176 -4.50 -14.00 4.45
C GLU A 176 -3.21 -14.40 3.73
N TRP A 177 -3.06 -14.02 2.46
CA TRP A 177 -1.86 -14.27 1.70
C TRP A 177 -0.63 -13.65 2.35
N ASP A 178 -0.70 -12.38 2.77
CA ASP A 178 0.40 -11.69 3.44
C ASP A 178 0.80 -12.37 4.77
N ALA A 179 -0.14 -13.02 5.45
CA ALA A 179 0.13 -13.76 6.70
C ALA A 179 0.81 -15.10 6.43
N ALA A 180 0.44 -15.79 5.35
CA ALA A 180 0.99 -17.07 4.96
C ALA A 180 2.37 -16.95 4.28
N HIS A 181 2.68 -15.78 3.70
CA HIS A 181 3.89 -15.57 2.90
C HIS A 181 4.79 -14.53 3.58
N ALA A 182 6.00 -14.94 3.99
CA ALA A 182 6.96 -14.04 4.62
C ALA A 182 7.39 -12.92 3.65
N ASN A 183 7.54 -11.69 4.16
CA ASN A 183 8.14 -10.60 3.38
C ASN A 183 9.66 -10.80 3.32
N GLY A 184 10.17 -11.26 2.19
CA GLY A 184 11.60 -11.48 1.98
C GLY A 184 12.37 -10.18 1.65
N TYR A 185 11.68 -9.14 1.20
CA TYR A 185 12.29 -7.84 0.90
C TYR A 185 12.49 -6.96 2.15
N VAL A 186 11.56 -7.06 3.11
CA VAL A 186 11.60 -6.34 4.39
C VAL A 186 11.51 -7.34 5.54
N ALA A 187 12.59 -7.50 6.29
CA ALA A 187 12.67 -8.46 7.39
C ALA A 187 11.68 -8.12 8.53
N LYS A 188 10.86 -9.10 8.93
CA LYS A 188 9.84 -8.93 9.99
C LYS A 188 10.42 -8.42 11.33
N ALA A 189 11.59 -8.91 11.73
CA ALA A 189 12.20 -8.60 13.02
C ALA A 189 12.45 -7.09 13.23
N GLU A 190 12.69 -6.35 12.14
CA GLU A 190 12.99 -4.92 12.17
C GLU A 190 11.72 -4.05 12.02
N CYS A 191 10.60 -4.69 11.67
CA CYS A 191 9.43 -4.03 11.09
C CYS A 191 8.08 -4.47 11.67
N GLU A 192 8.07 -5.28 12.72
CA GLU A 192 6.86 -5.92 13.23
C GLU A 192 5.72 -4.94 13.54
N GLN A 193 6.03 -3.81 14.17
CA GLN A 193 5.04 -2.78 14.47
C GLN A 193 4.47 -2.13 13.20
N VAL A 194 5.32 -1.87 12.20
CA VAL A 194 4.90 -1.30 10.91
C VAL A 194 4.02 -2.29 10.15
N ILE A 195 4.44 -3.56 10.07
CA ILE A 195 3.66 -4.63 9.42
C ILE A 195 2.29 -4.76 10.08
N THR A 196 2.25 -4.76 11.41
CA THR A 196 0.99 -4.85 12.16
C THR A 196 0.08 -3.67 11.86
N ALA A 197 0.63 -2.45 11.84
CA ALA A 197 -0.13 -1.23 11.56
C ALA A 197 -0.64 -1.16 10.11
N GLU A 198 0.17 -1.54 9.12
CA GLU A 198 -0.25 -1.50 7.71
C GLU A 198 -1.29 -2.58 7.39
N ARG A 199 -1.18 -3.77 7.98
CA ARG A 199 -2.21 -4.81 7.90
C ARG A 199 -3.52 -4.36 8.54
N ALA A 200 -3.46 -3.83 9.77
CA ALA A 200 -4.65 -3.31 10.45
C ALA A 200 -5.30 -2.17 9.65
N GLY A 201 -4.51 -1.30 9.04
CA GLY A 201 -5.04 -0.23 8.20
C GLY A 201 -5.73 -0.74 6.93
N LEU A 202 -5.25 -1.84 6.33
CA LEU A 202 -5.90 -2.45 5.17
C LEU A 202 -7.21 -3.15 5.57
N ASP A 203 -7.21 -3.77 6.75
CA ASP A 203 -8.41 -4.36 7.35
C ASP A 203 -9.48 -3.30 7.65
N GLU A 204 -9.10 -2.16 8.24
CA GLU A 204 -10.00 -1.01 8.43
C GLU A 204 -10.58 -0.49 7.11
N LEU A 205 -9.80 -0.52 6.02
CA LEU A 205 -10.29 -0.16 4.70
C LEU A 205 -11.36 -1.16 4.22
N ARG A 206 -11.12 -2.47 4.35
CA ARG A 206 -12.12 -3.50 4.04
C ARG A 206 -13.41 -3.28 4.82
N GLU A 207 -13.32 -3.08 6.14
CA GLU A 207 -14.48 -2.82 6.99
C GLU A 207 -15.26 -1.57 6.53
N MET A 208 -14.56 -0.50 6.15
CA MET A 208 -15.18 0.71 5.62
C MET A 208 -15.92 0.44 4.31
N ILE A 209 -15.31 -0.31 3.38
CA ILE A 209 -15.90 -0.69 2.09
C ILE A 209 -17.22 -1.43 2.32
N VAL A 210 -17.23 -2.41 3.22
CA VAL A 210 -18.45 -3.17 3.58
C VAL A 210 -19.48 -2.25 4.25
N ALA A 211 -19.08 -1.47 5.24
CA ALA A 211 -19.98 -0.60 5.99
C ALA A 211 -20.64 0.50 5.13
N LYS A 212 -19.97 0.92 4.06
CA LYS A 212 -20.42 1.99 3.17
C LYS A 212 -20.82 1.51 1.78
N ALA A 213 -21.06 0.21 1.60
CA ALA A 213 -21.22 -0.37 0.27
C ALA A 213 -22.32 0.30 -0.57
N ASP A 214 -23.48 0.58 0.03
CA ASP A 214 -24.59 1.27 -0.64
C ASP A 214 -24.26 2.73 -0.99
N GLU A 215 -23.53 3.43 -0.11
CA GLU A 215 -23.08 4.80 -0.36
C GLU A 215 -22.08 4.82 -1.53
N ILE A 216 -21.16 3.85 -1.58
CA ILE A 216 -20.18 3.71 -2.66
C ILE A 216 -20.89 3.47 -3.99
N ARG A 217 -21.81 2.50 -4.05
CA ARG A 217 -22.58 2.21 -5.28
C ARG A 217 -23.36 3.42 -5.78
N LYS A 218 -24.01 4.14 -4.86
CA LYS A 218 -24.76 5.36 -5.18
C LYS A 218 -23.85 6.46 -5.73
N GLN A 219 -22.72 6.73 -5.08
CA GLN A 219 -21.77 7.75 -5.55
C GLN A 219 -21.17 7.40 -6.90
N ARG A 220 -20.94 6.11 -7.19
CA ARG A 220 -20.50 5.66 -8.51
C ARG A 220 -21.54 5.96 -9.58
N GLU A 221 -22.80 5.62 -9.33
CA GLU A 221 -23.91 5.93 -10.25
C GLU A 221 -24.03 7.43 -10.50
N GLU A 222 -23.96 8.26 -9.45
CA GLU A 222 -24.01 9.73 -9.55
C GLU A 222 -22.86 10.29 -10.39
N ASN A 223 -21.70 9.62 -10.38
CA ASN A 223 -20.52 9.97 -11.18
C ASN A 223 -20.48 9.30 -12.56
N GLY A 224 -21.52 8.56 -12.95
CA GLY A 224 -21.59 7.85 -14.23
C GLY A 224 -20.62 6.65 -14.34
N LEU A 225 -20.22 6.10 -13.21
CA LEU A 225 -19.38 4.91 -13.11
C LEU A 225 -20.26 3.65 -12.96
N GLU A 226 -19.82 2.56 -13.58
CA GLU A 226 -20.52 1.27 -13.53
C GLU A 226 -20.43 0.62 -12.14
N ASN A 227 -21.55 0.05 -11.67
CA ASN A 227 -21.58 -0.97 -10.63
C ASN A 227 -21.78 -2.31 -11.36
N ARG A 228 -20.83 -3.23 -11.21
CA ARG A 228 -20.80 -4.52 -11.93
C ARG A 228 -21.40 -5.66 -11.10
#